data_AF-A0A4R8XV89-F1
#
_entry.id   AF-A0A4R8XV89-F1
#
_cell.length_a   1.000
_cell.length_b   1.000
_cell.length_c   1.000
_cell.angle_alpha   90.00
_cell.angle_beta   90.00
_cell.angle_gamma   90.00
#
_symmetry.space_group_name_H-M   'P 1'
#
loop_
_entity.id
_entity.type
_entity.pdbx_description
1 polymer ?
#
loop_
_entity_poly.entity_id
_entity_poly.type
_entity_poly.pdbx_seq_one_letter_code
_entity_poly.pdbx_strand_id
1 'polypeptide(L)'
;MLTITHSHAAGTMIDGTSKGDGTAEILKTVGWRWGRSISAWFVPQSRDRLPKIHTITRTREALEAAGFEVETDIDHEHRTTAEVEAGKIGRQADRVDALAAKADRKATAEDAAWTRAQSALDRLPEGGEPIKIGHHSESRHRNAITKADNAMRKSVEASTDATHAQARADASTHTTDARYRPVTVANRIDTLGAELRKLERRVIAPRYDDAQGYIDATTTQKQARADHLAPNLAEKRDQIAYWEAVRAAQIESGTATGYDRSTVKKGDRVKIRGQWREVVRANPKTVSVSTGYTWTDTAPYAEIQQHQRPE
;
A
#
# COMPACT_ATOMS: atom_id res chain seq x y z
N MET A 1 31.60 -11.69 -10.97
CA MET A 1 30.92 -10.51 -11.55
C MET A 1 29.51 -10.45 -10.99
N LEU A 2 29.13 -9.29 -10.46
CA LEU A 2 27.78 -8.99 -9.95
C LEU A 2 27.12 -8.00 -10.91
N THR A 3 25.82 -8.15 -11.17
CA THR A 3 25.09 -7.25 -12.07
C THR A 3 23.91 -6.66 -11.34
N ILE A 4 23.90 -5.33 -11.17
CA ILE A 4 22.76 -4.60 -10.62
C ILE A 4 21.89 -4.13 -11.78
N THR A 5 20.69 -4.68 -11.87
CA THR A 5 19.71 -4.33 -12.91
C THR A 5 18.57 -3.52 -12.32
N HIS A 6 18.15 -2.47 -13.02
CA HIS A 6 16.91 -1.76 -12.74
C HIS A 6 16.04 -1.70 -13.99
N SER A 7 14.79 -2.12 -13.85
CA SER A 7 13.70 -1.77 -14.77
C SER A 7 12.49 -1.30 -13.98
N HIS A 8 11.63 -0.49 -14.60
CA HIS A 8 10.42 0.00 -13.93
C HIS A 8 9.50 -1.15 -13.48
N ALA A 9 9.41 -2.21 -14.29
CA ALA A 9 8.53 -3.36 -14.02
C ALA A 9 9.03 -4.29 -12.90
N ALA A 10 10.33 -4.52 -12.81
CA ALA A 10 10.92 -5.45 -11.84
C ALA A 10 11.39 -4.73 -10.56
N GLY A 11 11.80 -3.47 -10.69
CA GLY A 11 12.53 -2.74 -9.66
C GLY A 11 14.03 -2.98 -9.75
N THR A 12 14.75 -2.73 -8.65
CA THR A 12 16.20 -2.87 -8.58
C THR A 12 16.56 -4.21 -7.96
N MET A 13 17.33 -5.01 -8.69
CA MET A 13 17.76 -6.36 -8.33
C MET A 13 19.26 -6.52 -8.55
N ILE A 14 19.85 -7.56 -7.97
CA ILE A 14 21.26 -7.91 -8.17
C ILE A 14 21.41 -9.40 -8.39
N ASP A 15 22.10 -9.75 -9.46
CA ASP A 15 22.43 -11.12 -9.86
C ASP A 15 23.92 -11.41 -9.63
N GLY A 16 24.27 -12.70 -9.64
CA GLY A 16 25.65 -13.18 -9.42
C GLY A 16 26.03 -13.39 -7.95
N THR A 17 25.14 -13.09 -7.01
CA THR A 17 25.38 -13.36 -5.57
C THR A 17 25.20 -14.86 -5.24
N SER A 18 25.97 -15.34 -4.26
CA SER A 18 25.97 -16.71 -3.77
C SER A 18 25.93 -16.76 -2.25
N LYS A 19 25.36 -17.84 -1.68
CA LYS A 19 25.32 -17.98 -0.23
C LYS A 19 26.74 -18.14 0.33
N GLY A 20 27.14 -17.23 1.22
CA GLY A 20 28.44 -17.27 1.89
C GLY A 20 29.57 -16.58 1.12
N ASP A 21 29.26 -15.86 0.05
CA ASP A 21 30.25 -15.07 -0.71
C ASP A 21 30.60 -13.71 -0.05
N GLY A 22 29.92 -13.32 1.03
CA GLY A 22 30.11 -12.05 1.73
C GLY A 22 29.27 -10.87 1.21
N THR A 23 28.56 -11.04 0.08
CA THR A 23 27.71 -9.98 -0.49
C THR A 23 26.49 -9.68 0.39
N ALA A 24 25.96 -10.68 1.08
CA ALA A 24 24.74 -10.56 1.89
C ALA A 24 24.84 -9.51 3.00
N GLU A 25 25.98 -9.43 3.68
CA GLU A 25 26.26 -8.50 4.78
C GLU A 25 26.32 -7.06 4.27
N ILE A 26 26.95 -6.85 3.11
CA ILE A 26 27.05 -5.57 2.42
C ILE A 26 25.66 -5.11 1.97
N LEU A 27 24.93 -5.98 1.28
CA LEU A 27 23.59 -5.70 0.74
C LEU A 27 22.61 -5.35 1.86
N LYS A 28 22.60 -6.08 2.98
CA LYS A 28 21.78 -5.75 4.17
C LYS A 28 22.10 -4.36 4.72
N THR A 29 23.39 -4.00 4.77
CA THR A 29 23.86 -2.70 5.28
C THR A 29 23.38 -1.54 4.41
N VAL A 30 23.31 -1.74 3.10
CA VAL A 30 22.79 -0.72 2.16
C VAL A 30 21.26 -0.73 2.08
N GLY A 31 20.59 -1.70 2.72
CA GLY A 31 19.13 -1.75 2.87
C GLY A 31 18.42 -2.68 1.90
N TRP A 32 19.15 -3.55 1.20
CA TRP A 32 18.58 -4.60 0.37
C TRP A 32 17.89 -5.68 1.20
N ARG A 33 16.97 -6.42 0.57
CA ARG A 33 16.25 -7.53 1.18
C ARG A 33 16.33 -8.77 0.28
N TRP A 34 16.40 -9.94 0.90
CA TRP A 34 16.29 -11.21 0.19
C TRP A 34 14.81 -11.56 -0.01
N GLY A 35 14.39 -11.68 -1.27
CA GLY A 35 13.04 -12.09 -1.63
C GLY A 35 12.97 -13.60 -1.83
N ARG A 36 12.36 -14.33 -0.89
CA ARG A 36 12.25 -15.80 -0.99
C ARG A 36 11.47 -16.28 -2.22
N SER A 37 10.49 -15.52 -2.69
CA SER A 37 9.66 -15.89 -3.85
C SER A 37 10.31 -15.59 -5.20
N ILE A 38 11.29 -14.68 -5.23
CA ILE A 38 12.05 -14.30 -6.43
C ILE A 38 13.48 -14.84 -6.40
N SER A 39 13.86 -15.51 -5.30
CA SER A 39 15.20 -16.05 -5.05
C SER A 39 16.33 -15.07 -5.38
N ALA A 40 16.13 -13.79 -5.04
CA ALA A 40 17.03 -12.72 -5.40
C ALA A 40 17.04 -11.61 -4.35
N TRP A 41 18.15 -10.87 -4.32
CA TRP A 41 18.27 -9.63 -3.57
C TRP A 41 17.60 -8.49 -4.35
N PHE A 42 16.81 -7.68 -3.64
CA PHE A 42 16.13 -6.53 -4.24
C PHE A 42 16.16 -5.31 -3.31
N VAL A 43 16.05 -4.11 -3.91
CA VAL A 43 15.83 -2.87 -3.17
C VAL A 43 14.34 -2.71 -2.87
N PRO A 44 13.92 -2.60 -1.59
CA PRO A 44 12.52 -2.42 -1.24
C PRO A 44 11.89 -1.17 -1.86
N GLN A 45 10.62 -1.28 -2.26
CA GLN A 45 9.86 -0.20 -2.91
C GLN A 45 10.58 0.39 -4.14
N SER A 46 11.21 -0.43 -4.95
CA SER A 46 11.82 -0.03 -6.23
C SER A 46 10.97 -0.42 -7.44
N ARG A 47 10.14 -1.45 -7.33
CA ARG A 47 9.20 -1.86 -8.38
C ARG A 47 8.15 -0.78 -8.65
N ASP A 48 7.81 -0.61 -9.92
CA ASP A 48 6.87 0.38 -10.44
C ASP A 48 7.29 1.83 -10.10
N ARG A 49 8.60 2.09 -10.01
CA ARG A 49 9.20 3.39 -9.70
C ARG A 49 10.50 3.57 -10.47
N LEU A 50 10.88 4.83 -10.70
CA LEU A 50 12.19 5.21 -11.23
C LEU A 50 13.36 4.71 -10.35
N PRO A 51 14.56 4.54 -10.94
CA PRO A 51 15.72 4.01 -10.25
C PRO A 51 16.14 4.88 -9.06
N LYS A 52 16.40 4.22 -7.93
CA LYS A 52 16.99 4.86 -6.74
C LYS A 52 18.49 4.99 -6.92
N ILE A 53 18.92 5.90 -7.80
CA ILE A 53 20.32 6.05 -8.21
C ILE A 53 21.27 6.12 -7.00
N HIS A 54 20.95 6.92 -5.99
CA HIS A 54 21.77 6.99 -4.76
C HIS A 54 21.97 5.63 -4.05
N THR A 55 20.95 4.76 -4.04
CA THR A 55 21.05 3.41 -3.44
C THR A 55 21.91 2.52 -4.34
N ILE A 56 21.71 2.57 -5.66
CA ILE A 56 22.48 1.78 -6.63
C ILE A 56 23.96 2.17 -6.56
N THR A 57 24.27 3.45 -6.63
CA THR A 57 25.64 3.98 -6.54
C THR A 57 26.32 3.56 -5.23
N ARG A 58 25.66 3.77 -4.09
CA ARG A 58 26.20 3.32 -2.78
C ARG A 58 26.41 1.81 -2.70
N THR A 59 25.53 1.02 -3.33
CA THR A 59 25.66 -0.44 -3.36
C THR A 59 26.87 -0.85 -4.17
N ARG A 60 27.01 -0.27 -5.37
CA ARG A 60 28.15 -0.49 -6.26
C ARG A 60 29.47 -0.18 -5.55
N GLU A 61 29.59 1.03 -4.97
CA GLU A 61 30.78 1.46 -4.24
C GLU A 61 31.14 0.50 -3.09
N ALA A 62 30.14 0.06 -2.31
CA ALA A 62 30.37 -0.83 -1.18
C ALA A 62 30.80 -2.24 -1.60
N LEU A 63 30.30 -2.74 -2.73
CA LEU A 63 30.69 -4.04 -3.29
C LEU A 63 32.08 -3.97 -3.94
N GLU A 64 32.36 -2.93 -4.71
CA GLU A 64 33.68 -2.71 -5.32
C GLU A 64 34.77 -2.55 -4.25
N ALA A 65 34.48 -1.82 -3.16
CA ALA A 65 35.39 -1.69 -2.01
C ALA A 65 35.67 -3.03 -1.30
N ALA A 66 34.76 -4.00 -1.42
CA ALA A 66 34.94 -5.36 -0.90
C ALA A 66 35.59 -6.31 -1.93
N GLY A 67 36.03 -5.80 -3.09
CA GLY A 67 36.74 -6.56 -4.12
C GLY A 67 35.85 -7.25 -5.14
N PHE A 68 34.54 -6.96 -5.17
CA PHE A 68 33.65 -7.50 -6.19
C PHE A 68 33.68 -6.65 -7.46
N GLU A 69 33.71 -7.29 -8.61
CA GLU A 69 33.45 -6.63 -9.90
C GLU A 69 31.93 -6.46 -10.08
N VAL A 70 31.49 -5.22 -10.30
CA VAL A 70 30.06 -4.85 -10.37
C VAL A 70 29.74 -4.11 -11.67
N GLU A 71 28.75 -4.63 -12.39
CA GLU A 71 28.14 -3.99 -13.54
C GLU A 71 26.76 -3.39 -13.17
N THR A 72 26.36 -2.32 -13.85
CA THR A 72 25.05 -1.69 -13.66
C THR A 72 24.33 -1.54 -14.99
N ASP A 73 23.13 -2.10 -15.08
CA ASP A 73 22.19 -1.93 -16.19
C ASP A 73 20.95 -1.19 -15.67
N ILE A 74 20.78 0.09 -16.04
CA ILE A 74 19.78 0.98 -15.47
C ILE A 74 18.89 1.54 -16.57
N ASP A 75 17.67 1.03 -16.62
CA ASP A 75 16.61 1.59 -17.44
C ASP A 75 15.95 2.78 -16.71
N HIS A 76 15.81 3.90 -17.42
CA HIS A 76 15.17 5.12 -16.92
C HIS A 76 13.77 5.33 -17.48
N GLU A 77 13.33 4.48 -18.40
CA GLU A 77 11.97 4.51 -18.94
C GLU A 77 10.98 4.06 -17.88
N HIS A 78 9.87 4.79 -17.77
CA HIS A 78 8.78 4.41 -16.89
C HIS A 78 7.67 3.79 -17.71
N ARG A 79 7.05 2.74 -17.19
CA ARG A 79 5.76 2.29 -17.74
C ARG A 79 4.70 3.33 -17.45
N THR A 80 3.64 3.31 -18.23
CA THR A 80 2.51 4.21 -18.01
C THR A 80 1.83 3.90 -16.68
N THR A 81 1.22 4.92 -16.08
CA THR A 81 0.48 4.78 -14.82
C THR A 81 -0.70 3.85 -15.02
N ALA A 82 -1.31 3.82 -16.21
CA ALA A 82 -2.35 2.87 -16.57
C ALA A 82 -1.88 1.41 -16.42
N GLU A 83 -0.74 1.06 -17.01
CA GLU A 83 -0.17 -0.30 -16.91
C GLU A 83 0.22 -0.65 -15.47
N VAL A 84 0.81 0.31 -14.74
CA VAL A 84 1.19 0.14 -13.33
C VAL A 84 -0.04 -0.13 -12.47
N GLU A 85 -1.12 0.62 -12.66
CA GLU A 85 -2.35 0.46 -11.89
C GLU A 85 -3.10 -0.82 -12.28
N ALA A 86 -3.13 -1.18 -13.57
CA ALA A 86 -3.66 -2.47 -14.02
C ALA A 86 -2.89 -3.65 -13.38
N GLY A 87 -1.56 -3.59 -13.35
CA GLY A 87 -0.73 -4.60 -12.68
C GLY A 87 -0.93 -4.65 -11.16
N LYS A 88 -1.24 -3.53 -10.51
CA LYS A 88 -1.61 -3.51 -9.08
C LYS A 88 -2.97 -4.15 -8.85
N ILE A 89 -3.95 -3.87 -9.71
CA ILE A 89 -5.29 -4.47 -9.64
C ILE A 89 -5.18 -5.99 -9.81
N GLY A 90 -4.45 -6.46 -10.83
CA GLY A 90 -4.23 -7.90 -11.05
C GLY A 90 -3.61 -8.60 -9.84
N ARG A 91 -2.49 -8.05 -9.30
CA ARG A 91 -1.86 -8.62 -8.10
C ARG A 91 -2.76 -8.57 -6.86
N GLN A 92 -3.63 -7.57 -6.77
CA GLN A 92 -4.60 -7.48 -5.68
C GLN A 92 -5.68 -8.56 -5.83
N ALA A 93 -6.16 -8.81 -7.06
CA ALA A 93 -7.08 -9.91 -7.35
C ALA A 93 -6.46 -11.26 -7.00
N ASP A 94 -5.23 -11.54 -7.47
CA ASP A 94 -4.50 -12.77 -7.12
C ASP A 94 -4.37 -12.96 -5.60
N ARG A 95 -4.15 -11.84 -4.89
CA ARG A 95 -4.06 -11.83 -3.42
C ARG A 95 -5.40 -12.14 -2.78
N VAL A 96 -6.50 -11.58 -3.29
CA VAL A 96 -7.85 -11.86 -2.80
C VAL A 96 -8.15 -13.34 -2.98
N ASP A 97 -7.92 -13.89 -4.17
CA ASP A 97 -8.16 -15.31 -4.47
C ASP A 97 -7.34 -16.23 -3.56
N ALA A 98 -6.05 -15.93 -3.38
CA ALA A 98 -5.18 -16.71 -2.51
C ALA A 98 -5.60 -16.66 -1.04
N LEU A 99 -6.14 -15.51 -0.58
CA LEU A 99 -6.66 -15.37 0.79
C LEU A 99 -8.01 -16.04 0.98
N ALA A 100 -8.90 -15.97 -0.01
CA ALA A 100 -10.17 -16.68 -0.02
C ALA A 100 -9.93 -18.20 0.04
N ALA A 101 -9.10 -18.74 -0.85
CA ALA A 101 -8.73 -20.15 -0.83
C ALA A 101 -8.06 -20.57 0.49
N LYS A 102 -7.34 -19.66 1.15
CA LYS A 102 -6.78 -19.91 2.49
C LYS A 102 -7.84 -19.93 3.58
N ALA A 103 -8.83 -19.05 3.51
CA ALA A 103 -9.97 -19.03 4.43
C ALA A 103 -10.77 -20.34 4.31
N ASP A 104 -11.07 -20.79 3.08
CA ASP A 104 -11.78 -22.05 2.83
C ASP A 104 -11.06 -23.26 3.46
N ARG A 105 -9.74 -23.36 3.25
CA ARG A 105 -8.93 -24.43 3.87
C ARG A 105 -8.98 -24.38 5.41
N LYS A 106 -9.08 -23.19 5.99
CA LYS A 106 -9.18 -23.03 7.45
C LYS A 106 -10.58 -23.35 7.97
N ALA A 107 -11.63 -23.00 7.24
CA ALA A 107 -13.00 -23.42 7.53
C ALA A 107 -13.14 -24.96 7.49
N THR A 108 -12.63 -25.61 6.44
CA THR A 108 -12.62 -27.09 6.39
C THR A 108 -11.83 -27.72 7.55
N ALA A 109 -10.73 -27.08 7.97
CA ALA A 109 -9.95 -27.55 9.11
C ALA A 109 -10.69 -27.38 10.45
N GLU A 110 -11.46 -26.29 10.60
CA GLU A 110 -12.36 -26.04 11.73
C GLU A 110 -13.45 -27.11 11.81
N ASP A 111 -14.18 -27.36 10.72
CA ASP A 111 -15.23 -28.39 10.67
C ASP A 111 -14.68 -29.76 11.07
N ALA A 112 -13.53 -30.14 10.49
CA ALA A 112 -12.89 -31.40 10.82
C ALA A 112 -12.43 -31.46 12.28
N ALA A 113 -12.00 -30.33 12.87
CA ALA A 113 -11.64 -30.26 14.28
C ALA A 113 -12.86 -30.35 15.20
N TRP A 114 -13.96 -29.70 14.83
CA TRP A 114 -15.23 -29.78 15.53
C TRP A 114 -15.79 -31.21 15.53
N THR A 115 -15.85 -31.88 14.37
CA THR A 115 -16.27 -33.29 14.29
C THR A 115 -15.39 -34.18 15.16
N ARG A 116 -14.07 -33.97 15.17
CA ARG A 116 -13.15 -34.71 16.03
C ARG A 116 -13.40 -34.46 17.53
N ALA A 117 -13.73 -33.23 17.92
CA ALA A 117 -14.08 -32.88 19.29
C ALA A 117 -15.39 -33.54 19.72
N GLN A 118 -16.43 -33.46 18.90
CA GLN A 118 -17.72 -34.13 19.13
C GLN A 118 -17.53 -35.64 19.29
N SER A 119 -16.87 -36.30 18.33
CA SER A 119 -16.60 -37.74 18.44
C SER A 119 -15.71 -38.13 19.64
N ALA A 120 -14.93 -37.20 20.21
CA ALA A 120 -14.15 -37.47 21.42
C ALA A 120 -15.01 -37.33 22.68
N LEU A 121 -15.95 -36.38 22.69
CA LEU A 121 -16.95 -36.22 23.74
C LEU A 121 -17.94 -37.38 23.77
N ASP A 122 -18.42 -37.85 22.62
CA ASP A 122 -19.35 -38.98 22.49
C ASP A 122 -18.78 -40.30 23.04
N ARG A 123 -17.45 -40.38 23.22
CA ARG A 123 -16.76 -41.55 23.80
C ARG A 123 -16.67 -41.49 25.33
N LEU A 124 -17.04 -40.36 25.95
CA LEU A 124 -17.09 -40.24 27.40
C LEU A 124 -18.35 -40.91 27.94
N PRO A 125 -18.32 -41.44 29.18
CA PRO A 125 -19.52 -41.96 29.82
C PRO A 125 -20.63 -40.91 29.88
N GLU A 126 -21.84 -41.31 29.48
CA GLU A 126 -23.03 -40.46 29.59
C GLU A 126 -23.25 -40.01 31.04
N GLY A 127 -23.61 -38.73 31.23
CA GLY A 127 -23.87 -38.18 32.57
C GLY A 127 -22.65 -37.94 33.44
N GLY A 128 -21.42 -38.12 32.93
CA GLY A 128 -20.19 -37.76 33.65
C GLY A 128 -19.88 -38.71 34.82
N GLU A 129 -19.94 -40.02 34.57
CA GLU A 129 -19.60 -41.04 35.57
C GLU A 129 -18.28 -40.71 36.28
N PRO A 130 -18.18 -40.79 37.62
CA PRO A 130 -16.93 -40.57 38.32
C PRO A 130 -15.84 -41.56 37.90
N ILE A 131 -14.58 -41.12 37.91
CA ILE A 131 -13.43 -42.00 37.68
C ILE A 131 -13.33 -42.99 38.85
N LYS A 132 -13.44 -44.29 38.54
CA LYS A 132 -13.25 -45.39 39.51
C LYS A 132 -11.76 -45.56 39.83
N ILE A 133 -11.28 -44.88 40.87
CA ILE A 133 -9.87 -44.91 41.29
C ILE A 133 -9.49 -46.34 41.72
N GLY A 134 -8.35 -46.82 41.24
CA GLY A 134 -7.83 -48.17 41.52
C GLY A 134 -8.47 -49.29 40.70
N HIS A 135 -9.45 -48.99 39.84
CA HIS A 135 -10.06 -49.97 38.95
C HIS A 135 -9.28 -50.11 37.64
N HIS A 136 -9.33 -51.28 36.98
CA HIS A 136 -8.62 -51.53 35.73
C HIS A 136 -9.03 -50.59 34.57
N SER A 137 -10.17 -49.89 34.69
CA SER A 137 -10.68 -48.93 33.70
C SER A 137 -10.23 -47.48 33.94
N GLU A 138 -9.59 -47.18 35.08
CA GLU A 138 -9.19 -45.82 35.46
C GLU A 138 -8.36 -45.14 34.36
N SER A 139 -7.30 -45.82 33.90
CA SER A 139 -6.39 -45.28 32.88
C SER A 139 -7.12 -44.97 31.58
N ARG A 140 -8.06 -45.83 31.17
CA ARG A 140 -8.87 -45.62 29.96
C ARG A 140 -9.76 -44.38 30.11
N HIS A 141 -10.39 -44.21 31.27
CA HIS A 141 -11.27 -43.07 31.53
C HIS A 141 -10.49 -41.75 31.52
N ARG A 142 -9.35 -41.68 32.24
CA ARG A 142 -8.48 -40.49 32.22
C ARG A 142 -8.03 -40.13 30.81
N ASN A 143 -7.58 -41.12 30.04
CA ASN A 143 -7.15 -40.91 28.66
C ASN A 143 -8.28 -40.42 27.74
N ALA A 144 -9.52 -40.91 27.94
CA ALA A 144 -10.68 -40.45 27.18
C ALA A 144 -10.98 -38.97 27.46
N ILE A 145 -10.97 -38.55 28.74
CA ILE A 145 -11.15 -37.15 29.14
C ILE A 145 -10.05 -36.27 28.54
N THR A 146 -8.78 -36.65 28.70
CA THR A 146 -7.65 -35.90 28.12
C THR A 146 -7.75 -35.79 26.60
N LYS A 147 -8.20 -36.85 25.91
CA LYS A 147 -8.39 -36.83 24.46
C LYS A 147 -9.52 -35.88 24.06
N ALA A 148 -10.63 -35.87 24.79
CA ALA A 148 -11.75 -34.96 24.56
C ALA A 148 -11.35 -33.49 24.79
N ASP A 149 -10.68 -33.20 25.92
CA ASP A 149 -10.17 -31.86 26.24
C ASP A 149 -9.19 -31.33 25.18
N ASN A 150 -8.21 -32.16 24.78
CA ASN A 150 -7.27 -31.79 23.72
C ASN A 150 -7.95 -31.60 22.36
N ALA A 151 -8.99 -32.38 22.03
CA ALA A 151 -9.73 -32.22 20.79
C ALA A 151 -10.55 -30.93 20.80
N MET A 152 -11.19 -30.60 21.93
CA MET A 152 -11.92 -29.35 22.12
C MET A 152 -11.00 -28.12 22.05
N ARG A 153 -9.82 -28.15 22.67
CA ARG A 153 -8.83 -27.06 22.56
C ARG A 153 -8.44 -26.83 21.09
N LYS A 154 -8.17 -27.92 20.36
CA LYS A 154 -7.85 -27.84 18.93
C LYS A 154 -8.99 -27.31 18.06
N SER A 155 -10.26 -27.59 18.40
CA SER A 155 -11.39 -27.01 17.66
C SER A 155 -11.52 -25.51 17.91
N VAL A 156 -11.29 -25.04 19.14
CA VAL A 156 -11.28 -23.60 19.45
C VAL A 156 -10.15 -22.86 18.71
N GLU A 157 -8.94 -23.44 18.71
CA GLU A 157 -7.80 -22.89 17.96
C GLU A 157 -8.11 -22.85 16.45
N ALA A 158 -8.67 -23.92 15.90
CA ALA A 158 -9.04 -23.98 14.48
C ALA A 158 -10.13 -22.95 14.12
N SER A 159 -11.11 -22.74 14.99
CA SER A 159 -12.15 -21.71 14.83
C SER A 159 -11.58 -20.29 14.85
N THR A 160 -10.64 -20.02 15.75
CA THR A 160 -9.92 -18.73 15.80
C THR A 160 -9.12 -18.51 14.52
N ASP A 161 -8.41 -19.53 14.05
CA ASP A 161 -7.65 -19.51 12.80
C ASP A 161 -8.54 -19.27 11.57
N ALA A 162 -9.71 -19.91 11.51
CA ALA A 162 -10.69 -19.73 10.44
C ALA A 162 -11.25 -18.31 10.44
N THR A 163 -11.68 -17.81 11.60
CA THR A 163 -12.17 -16.43 11.77
C THR A 163 -11.11 -15.41 11.33
N HIS A 164 -9.85 -15.59 11.75
CA HIS A 164 -8.76 -14.71 11.35
C HIS A 164 -8.44 -14.78 9.85
N ALA A 165 -8.53 -15.96 9.24
CA ALA A 165 -8.32 -16.12 7.81
C ALA A 165 -9.44 -15.45 7.01
N GLN A 166 -10.70 -15.64 7.43
CA GLN A 166 -11.86 -15.00 6.80
C GLN A 166 -11.78 -13.48 6.88
N ALA A 167 -11.54 -12.93 8.08
CA ALA A 167 -11.41 -11.48 8.26
C ALA A 167 -10.31 -10.86 7.38
N ARG A 168 -9.21 -11.59 7.14
CA ARG A 168 -8.15 -11.15 6.21
C ARG A 168 -8.57 -11.23 4.75
N ALA A 169 -9.34 -12.23 4.36
CA ALA A 169 -9.90 -12.35 3.02
C ALA A 169 -10.87 -11.18 2.76
N ASP A 170 -11.81 -10.94 3.66
CA ASP A 170 -12.80 -9.86 3.56
C ASP A 170 -12.12 -8.49 3.47
N ALA A 171 -11.18 -8.20 4.37
CA ALA A 171 -10.44 -6.94 4.36
C ALA A 171 -9.66 -6.70 3.07
N SER A 172 -9.21 -7.77 2.39
CA SER A 172 -8.45 -7.64 1.16
C SER A 172 -9.30 -7.15 -0.02
N THR A 173 -10.60 -7.44 -0.04
CA THR A 173 -11.52 -7.05 -1.13
C THR A 173 -11.62 -5.54 -1.31
N HIS A 174 -11.56 -4.77 -0.21
CA HIS A 174 -11.76 -3.32 -0.23
C HIS A 174 -10.52 -2.50 -0.63
N THR A 175 -9.37 -3.15 -0.86
CA THR A 175 -8.10 -2.44 -1.08
C THR A 175 -8.10 -1.60 -2.36
N THR A 176 -8.62 -2.17 -3.45
CA THR A 176 -8.74 -1.46 -4.73
C THR A 176 -9.74 -0.33 -4.61
N ASP A 177 -10.93 -0.59 -4.07
CA ASP A 177 -11.96 0.44 -3.87
C ASP A 177 -11.43 1.63 -3.06
N ALA A 178 -10.74 1.36 -1.95
CA ALA A 178 -10.15 2.40 -1.10
C ALA A 178 -9.17 3.31 -1.86
N ARG A 179 -8.41 2.75 -2.81
CA ARG A 179 -7.45 3.46 -3.65
C ARG A 179 -8.12 4.39 -4.66
N TYR A 180 -9.29 4.00 -5.16
CA TYR A 180 -10.10 4.73 -6.14
C TYR A 180 -11.22 5.57 -5.51
N ARG A 181 -11.38 5.60 -4.18
CA ARG A 181 -12.36 6.48 -3.52
C ARG A 181 -12.22 7.94 -4.02
N PRO A 182 -13.31 8.66 -4.31
CA PRO A 182 -13.26 10.01 -4.88
C PRO A 182 -12.37 11.02 -4.15
N VAL A 183 -12.44 11.03 -2.82
CA VAL A 183 -11.60 11.89 -1.97
C VAL A 183 -10.12 11.49 -2.06
N THR A 184 -9.82 10.19 -2.07
CA THR A 184 -8.46 9.66 -2.23
C THR A 184 -7.86 10.07 -3.58
N VAL A 185 -8.64 9.97 -4.65
CA VAL A 185 -8.21 10.38 -6.01
C VAL A 185 -7.92 11.88 -6.06
N ALA A 186 -8.81 12.73 -5.54
CA ALA A 186 -8.57 14.18 -5.49
C ALA A 186 -7.31 14.54 -4.69
N ASN A 187 -7.15 13.98 -3.49
CA ASN A 187 -5.96 14.23 -2.65
C ASN A 187 -4.68 13.76 -3.34
N ARG A 188 -4.74 12.67 -4.11
CA ARG A 188 -3.61 12.17 -4.88
C ARG A 188 -3.22 13.12 -6.00
N ILE A 189 -4.19 13.62 -6.78
CA ILE A 189 -3.93 14.63 -7.83
C ILE A 189 -3.28 15.87 -7.22
N ASP A 190 -3.80 16.37 -6.10
CA ASP A 190 -3.24 17.52 -5.39
C ASP A 190 -1.79 17.30 -4.94
N THR A 191 -1.51 16.12 -4.38
CA THR A 191 -0.16 15.72 -3.94
C THR A 191 0.80 15.65 -5.12
N LEU A 192 0.41 14.94 -6.20
CA LEU A 192 1.21 14.81 -7.41
C LEU A 192 1.47 16.17 -8.07
N GLY A 193 0.47 17.04 -8.14
CA GLY A 193 0.62 18.40 -8.65
C GLY A 193 1.52 19.28 -7.78
N ALA A 194 1.58 19.05 -6.46
CA ALA A 194 2.56 19.72 -5.60
C ALA A 194 3.99 19.20 -5.83
N GLU A 195 4.15 17.89 -6.02
CA GLU A 195 5.43 17.26 -6.33
C GLU A 195 5.96 17.69 -7.70
N LEU A 196 5.12 17.73 -8.73
CA LEU A 196 5.48 18.22 -10.07
C LEU A 196 6.02 19.66 -10.00
N ARG A 197 5.29 20.56 -9.33
CA ARG A 197 5.74 21.95 -9.12
C ARG A 197 7.06 22.04 -8.34
N LYS A 198 7.31 21.11 -7.41
CA LYS A 198 8.59 21.05 -6.67
C LYS A 198 9.74 20.64 -7.58
N LEU A 199 9.53 19.68 -8.49
CA LEU A 199 10.52 19.28 -9.49
C LEU A 199 10.79 20.41 -10.49
N GLU A 200 9.76 21.06 -11.01
CA GLU A 200 9.88 22.19 -11.93
C GLU A 200 10.63 23.36 -11.30
N ARG A 201 10.35 23.71 -10.03
CA ARG A 201 11.14 24.71 -9.30
C ARG A 201 12.60 24.32 -9.14
N ARG A 202 12.91 23.02 -8.98
CA ARG A 202 14.29 22.54 -8.84
C ARG A 202 15.10 22.74 -10.12
N VAL A 203 14.47 22.66 -11.29
CA VAL A 203 15.12 22.93 -12.59
C VAL A 203 15.68 24.35 -12.60
N ILE A 204 14.88 25.33 -12.19
CA ILE A 204 15.25 26.76 -12.28
C ILE A 204 15.91 27.33 -11.02
N ALA A 205 16.06 26.55 -9.95
CA ALA A 205 16.50 27.04 -8.65
C ALA A 205 17.87 27.77 -8.71
N PRO A 206 18.08 28.84 -7.93
CA PRO A 206 19.41 29.46 -7.83
C PRO A 206 20.42 28.46 -7.26
N ARG A 207 21.70 28.66 -7.58
CA ARG A 207 22.80 27.92 -6.95
C ARG A 207 23.38 28.75 -5.81
N TYR A 208 23.89 28.07 -4.80
CA TYR A 208 24.71 28.72 -3.79
C TYR A 208 26.15 28.86 -4.30
N ASP A 209 26.77 29.96 -3.94
CA ASP A 209 28.15 30.32 -4.21
C ASP A 209 28.76 30.85 -2.90
N ASP A 210 29.92 30.33 -2.50
CA ASP A 210 30.51 30.69 -1.20
C ASP A 210 30.91 32.16 -1.10
N ALA A 211 31.22 32.82 -2.23
CA ALA A 211 31.61 34.21 -2.26
C ALA A 211 30.42 35.17 -2.45
N GLN A 212 29.43 34.76 -3.25
CA GLN A 212 28.32 35.65 -3.68
C GLN A 212 26.95 35.25 -3.13
N GLY A 213 26.85 34.17 -2.36
CA GLY A 213 25.58 33.64 -1.87
C GLY A 213 24.74 33.01 -2.98
N TYR A 214 23.42 33.21 -2.95
CA TYR A 214 22.53 32.64 -3.97
C TYR A 214 22.58 33.44 -5.27
N ILE A 215 22.98 32.79 -6.35
CA ILE A 215 22.99 33.37 -7.69
C ILE A 215 22.12 32.55 -8.64
N ASP A 216 21.59 33.21 -9.67
CA ASP A 216 20.76 32.54 -10.67
C ASP A 216 21.54 31.46 -11.42
N ALA A 217 20.90 30.31 -11.62
CA ALA A 217 21.48 29.24 -12.43
C ALA A 217 21.58 29.68 -13.90
N THR A 218 22.70 29.36 -14.53
CA THR A 218 22.91 29.63 -15.96
C THR A 218 21.95 28.79 -16.81
N THR A 219 21.73 29.19 -18.06
CA THR A 219 20.89 28.43 -19.01
C THR A 219 21.38 26.98 -19.14
N THR A 220 22.69 26.75 -19.25
CA THR A 220 23.28 25.41 -19.33
C THR A 220 23.02 24.58 -18.07
N GLN A 221 23.11 25.19 -16.89
CA GLN A 221 22.82 24.50 -15.62
C GLN A 221 21.34 24.15 -15.50
N LYS A 222 20.44 25.06 -15.91
CA LYS A 222 19.00 24.81 -15.96
C LYS A 222 18.69 23.67 -16.92
N GLN A 223 19.31 23.64 -18.10
CA GLN A 223 19.14 22.56 -19.07
C GLN A 223 19.64 21.21 -18.52
N ALA A 224 20.84 21.15 -17.97
CA ALA A 224 21.38 19.91 -17.40
C ALA A 224 20.48 19.36 -16.26
N ARG A 225 19.90 20.24 -15.44
CA ARG A 225 18.91 19.83 -14.43
C ARG A 225 17.59 19.39 -15.04
N ALA A 226 17.14 20.05 -16.10
CA ALA A 226 15.93 19.65 -16.84
C ALA A 226 16.10 18.25 -17.41
N ASP A 227 17.23 17.97 -18.05
CA ASP A 227 17.55 16.66 -18.63
C ASP A 227 17.61 15.58 -17.53
N HIS A 228 18.33 15.84 -16.44
CA HIS A 228 18.42 14.91 -15.31
C HIS A 228 17.05 14.64 -14.65
N LEU A 229 16.18 15.65 -14.54
CA LEU A 229 14.86 15.52 -13.94
C LEU A 229 13.77 15.08 -14.94
N ALA A 230 14.07 15.00 -16.23
CA ALA A 230 13.10 14.69 -17.27
C ALA A 230 12.33 13.38 -17.02
N PRO A 231 12.97 12.26 -16.61
CA PRO A 231 12.23 11.03 -16.29
C PRO A 231 11.25 11.21 -15.12
N ASN A 232 11.64 11.96 -14.09
CA ASN A 232 10.79 12.24 -12.93
C ASN A 232 9.60 13.14 -13.30
N LEU A 233 9.85 14.14 -14.15
CA LEU A 233 8.80 15.03 -14.65
C LEU A 233 7.81 14.27 -15.54
N ALA A 234 8.31 13.41 -16.43
CA ALA A 234 7.49 12.56 -17.30
C ALA A 234 6.59 11.63 -16.48
N GLU A 235 7.17 10.89 -15.52
CA GLU A 235 6.42 9.96 -14.66
C GLU A 235 5.33 10.71 -13.87
N LYS A 236 5.64 11.89 -13.32
CA LYS A 236 4.66 12.67 -12.54
C LYS A 236 3.53 13.21 -13.41
N ARG A 237 3.82 13.65 -14.64
CA ARG A 237 2.79 14.12 -15.59
C ARG A 237 1.87 12.99 -16.03
N ASP A 238 2.43 11.82 -16.35
CA ASP A 238 1.67 10.62 -16.68
C ASP A 238 0.77 10.17 -15.50
N GLN A 239 1.30 10.21 -14.27
CA GLN A 239 0.51 9.93 -13.06
C GLN A 239 -0.66 10.91 -12.91
N ILE A 240 -0.43 12.21 -13.07
CA ILE A 240 -1.48 13.23 -12.99
C ILE A 240 -2.54 12.98 -14.07
N ALA A 241 -2.14 12.79 -15.32
CA ALA A 241 -3.06 12.56 -16.43
C ALA A 241 -3.97 11.34 -16.19
N TYR A 242 -3.40 10.23 -15.72
CA TYR A 242 -4.18 9.04 -15.38
C TYR A 242 -5.21 9.32 -14.27
N TRP A 243 -4.79 9.95 -13.16
CA TRP A 243 -5.70 10.19 -12.04
C TRP A 243 -6.75 11.26 -12.35
N GLU A 244 -6.43 12.25 -13.18
CA GLU A 244 -7.40 13.22 -13.71
C GLU A 244 -8.44 12.54 -14.59
N ALA A 245 -8.04 11.61 -15.46
CA ALA A 245 -8.99 10.82 -16.25
C ALA A 245 -9.92 9.97 -15.36
N VAL A 246 -9.36 9.32 -14.33
CA VAL A 246 -10.16 8.60 -13.32
C VAL A 246 -11.14 9.54 -12.62
N ARG A 247 -10.70 10.74 -12.24
CA ARG A 247 -11.56 11.73 -11.58
C ARG A 247 -12.67 12.22 -12.51
N ALA A 248 -12.37 12.44 -13.78
CA ALA A 248 -13.38 12.82 -14.79
C ALA A 248 -14.45 11.72 -14.92
N ALA A 249 -14.05 10.45 -15.06
CA ALA A 249 -14.99 9.33 -15.13
C ALA A 249 -15.85 9.18 -13.85
N GLN A 250 -15.29 9.50 -12.68
CA GLN A 250 -16.05 9.52 -11.43
C GLN A 250 -17.11 10.62 -11.40
N ILE A 251 -16.80 11.79 -11.97
CA ILE A 251 -17.75 12.89 -12.06
C ILE A 251 -18.86 12.55 -13.06
N GLU A 252 -18.49 12.01 -14.21
CA GLU A 252 -19.42 11.60 -15.26
C GLU A 252 -20.40 10.51 -14.77
N SER A 253 -19.90 9.52 -14.03
CA SER A 253 -20.73 8.47 -13.43
C SER A 253 -21.55 8.93 -12.21
N GLY A 254 -21.37 10.16 -11.72
CA GLY A 254 -22.00 10.64 -10.49
C GLY A 254 -21.40 10.10 -9.19
N THR A 255 -20.33 9.30 -9.26
CA THR A 255 -19.59 8.80 -8.09
C THR A 255 -18.87 9.93 -7.33
N ALA A 256 -18.45 10.97 -8.05
CA ALA A 256 -17.93 12.21 -7.51
C ALA A 256 -18.81 13.39 -7.94
N THR A 257 -18.89 14.43 -7.12
CA THR A 257 -19.82 15.54 -7.33
C THR A 257 -19.34 16.62 -8.30
N GLY A 258 -18.03 16.68 -8.59
CA GLY A 258 -17.45 17.68 -9.48
C GLY A 258 -17.51 19.12 -8.97
N TYR A 259 -17.91 19.35 -7.72
CA TYR A 259 -18.01 20.70 -7.16
C TYR A 259 -16.66 21.41 -7.12
N ASP A 260 -16.71 22.73 -7.33
CA ASP A 260 -15.57 23.63 -7.21
C ASP A 260 -16.03 25.05 -6.82
N ARG A 261 -15.11 26.02 -6.90
CA ARG A 261 -15.40 27.43 -6.61
C ARG A 261 -16.37 28.07 -7.60
N SER A 262 -16.50 27.54 -8.82
CA SER A 262 -17.46 28.01 -9.81
C SER A 262 -18.89 27.59 -9.44
N THR A 263 -19.07 26.40 -8.86
CA THR A 263 -20.38 25.83 -8.53
C THR A 263 -20.87 26.15 -7.12
N VAL A 264 -19.98 26.27 -6.13
CA VAL A 264 -20.32 26.54 -4.73
C VAL A 264 -19.91 27.96 -4.34
N LYS A 265 -20.85 28.73 -3.79
CA LYS A 265 -20.71 30.14 -3.41
C LYS A 265 -20.95 30.35 -1.92
N LYS A 266 -20.58 31.54 -1.44
CA LYS A 266 -20.90 31.99 -0.08
C LYS A 266 -22.43 32.05 0.09
N GLY A 267 -22.93 31.56 1.22
CA GLY A 267 -24.37 31.47 1.54
C GLY A 267 -25.02 30.15 1.11
N ASP A 268 -24.36 29.34 0.28
CA ASP A 268 -24.84 28.00 -0.06
C ASP A 268 -24.80 27.06 1.15
N ARG A 269 -25.58 25.98 1.12
CA ARG A 269 -25.47 24.87 2.06
C ARG A 269 -24.84 23.68 1.38
N VAL A 270 -23.90 23.03 2.07
CA VAL A 270 -23.21 21.83 1.58
C VAL A 270 -23.28 20.73 2.62
N LYS A 271 -23.47 19.49 2.17
CA LYS A 271 -23.46 18.30 3.02
C LYS A 271 -22.06 17.69 3.03
N ILE A 272 -21.41 17.69 4.18
CA ILE A 272 -20.07 17.14 4.38
C ILE A 272 -20.15 16.12 5.51
N ARG A 273 -19.71 14.88 5.26
CA ARG A 273 -19.72 13.78 6.23
C ARG A 273 -21.07 13.62 6.95
N GLY A 274 -22.16 13.74 6.19
CA GLY A 274 -23.53 13.60 6.70
C GLY A 274 -24.14 14.88 7.30
N GLN A 275 -23.37 15.94 7.51
CA GLN A 275 -23.85 17.18 8.13
C GLN A 275 -23.99 18.32 7.12
N TRP A 276 -25.13 19.01 7.16
CA TRP A 276 -25.34 20.25 6.39
C TRP A 276 -24.69 21.43 7.09
N ARG A 277 -23.87 22.17 6.36
CA ARG A 277 -23.18 23.37 6.86
C ARG A 277 -23.30 24.51 5.85
N GLU A 278 -23.35 25.74 6.34
CA GLU A 278 -23.41 26.93 5.47
C GLU A 278 -22.02 27.30 5.00
N VAL A 279 -21.89 27.71 3.75
CA VAL A 279 -20.63 28.13 3.14
C VAL A 279 -20.35 29.59 3.51
N VAL A 280 -19.31 29.80 4.30
CA VAL A 280 -18.83 31.13 4.69
C VAL A 280 -17.91 31.72 3.62
N ARG A 281 -17.09 30.88 2.97
CA ARG A 281 -16.15 31.30 1.93
C ARG A 281 -15.81 30.17 0.96
N ALA A 282 -15.79 30.48 -0.34
CA ALA A 282 -15.31 29.57 -1.38
C ALA A 282 -13.86 29.93 -1.80
N ASN A 283 -12.91 29.04 -1.49
CA ASN A 283 -11.49 29.16 -1.86
C ASN A 283 -11.21 28.36 -3.14
N PRO A 284 -10.03 28.50 -3.78
CA PRO A 284 -9.74 27.75 -5.01
C PRO A 284 -9.79 26.22 -4.87
N LYS A 285 -9.42 25.67 -3.70
CA LYS A 285 -9.36 24.21 -3.46
C LYS A 285 -10.31 23.69 -2.39
N THR A 286 -10.85 24.59 -1.59
CA THR A 286 -11.59 24.26 -0.38
C THR A 286 -12.76 25.21 -0.19
N VAL A 287 -13.70 24.78 0.64
CA VAL A 287 -14.80 25.60 1.12
C VAL A 287 -14.67 25.76 2.64
N SER A 288 -14.72 26.99 3.11
CA SER A 288 -14.84 27.28 4.55
C SER A 288 -16.32 27.30 4.91
N VAL A 289 -16.69 26.51 5.89
CA VAL A 289 -18.07 26.30 6.32
C VAL A 289 -18.27 26.72 7.76
N SER A 290 -19.49 27.15 8.08
CA SER A 290 -19.87 27.51 9.44
C SER A 290 -19.80 26.29 10.35
N THR A 291 -19.49 26.55 11.62
CA THR A 291 -19.64 25.58 12.70
C THR A 291 -20.73 26.09 13.65
N GLY A 292 -21.12 25.27 14.63
CA GLY A 292 -21.98 25.74 15.73
C GLY A 292 -21.29 26.71 16.71
N TYR A 293 -20.09 27.18 16.37
CA TYR A 293 -19.24 28.04 17.19
C TYR A 293 -18.78 29.27 16.39
N THR A 294 -17.93 30.10 17.01
CA THR A 294 -17.44 31.37 16.43
C THR A 294 -16.37 31.19 15.35
N TRP A 295 -15.82 29.98 15.16
CA TRP A 295 -14.83 29.68 14.13
C TRP A 295 -15.42 28.90 12.95
N THR A 296 -14.68 28.86 11.84
CA THR A 296 -15.05 28.10 10.64
C THR A 296 -14.23 26.82 10.52
N ASP A 297 -14.79 25.82 9.84
CA ASP A 297 -14.08 24.61 9.43
C ASP A 297 -13.80 24.69 7.92
N THR A 298 -12.84 23.92 7.41
CA THR A 298 -12.46 23.94 5.99
C THR A 298 -12.47 22.53 5.42
N ALA A 299 -13.22 22.33 4.34
CA ALA A 299 -13.31 21.04 3.66
C ALA A 299 -12.88 21.15 2.18
N PRO A 300 -12.14 20.16 1.64
CA PRO A 300 -11.93 20.05 0.20
C PRO A 300 -13.26 19.87 -0.54
N TYR A 301 -13.36 20.41 -1.76
CA TYR A 301 -14.58 20.24 -2.56
C TYR A 301 -14.95 18.77 -2.81
N ALA A 302 -13.95 17.89 -2.90
CA ALA A 302 -14.16 16.46 -3.08
C ALA A 302 -14.89 15.77 -1.90
N GLU A 303 -14.98 16.40 -0.72
CA GLU A 303 -15.72 15.88 0.44
C GLU A 303 -17.21 16.29 0.45
N ILE A 304 -17.61 17.20 -0.44
CA ILE A 304 -19.00 17.66 -0.51
C ILE A 304 -19.84 16.56 -1.18
N GLN A 305 -20.83 16.06 -0.44
CA GLN A 305 -21.76 15.01 -0.84
C GLN A 305 -22.99 15.57 -1.56
N GLN A 306 -23.48 16.72 -1.12
CA GLN A 306 -24.65 17.40 -1.68
C GLN A 306 -24.50 18.92 -1.56
N HIS A 307 -25.18 19.67 -2.42
CA HIS A 307 -25.15 21.14 -2.47
C HIS A 307 -26.58 21.67 -2.65
N GLN A 308 -26.91 22.74 -1.93
CA GLN A 308 -28.18 23.44 -1.99
C GLN A 308 -27.91 24.95 -1.98
N ARG A 309 -28.54 25.69 -2.90
CA ARG A 309 -28.52 27.16 -2.89
C ARG A 309 -29.54 27.68 -1.87
N PRO A 310 -29.28 28.82 -1.21
CA PRO A 310 -30.29 29.45 -0.37
C PRO A 310 -31.51 29.82 -1.23
N GLU A 311 -32.70 29.73 -0.63
CA GLU A 311 -33.94 30.27 -1.19
C GLU A 311 -33.91 31.80 -1.26
#